data_AF-A0A943GE51-F1
#
_entry.id   AF-A0A943GE51-F1
#
_cell.length_a   1.000
_cell.length_b   1.000
_cell.length_c   1.000
_cell.angle_alpha   90.00
_cell.angle_beta   90.00
_cell.angle_gamma   90.00
#
_symmetry.space_group_name_H-M   'P 1'
#
loop_
_entity.id
_entity.type
_entity.pdbx_description
1 polymer ?
#
loop_
_entity_poly.entity_id
_entity_poly.type
_entity_poly.pdbx_seq_one_letter_code
_entity_poly.pdbx_strand_id
1 'polypeptide(L)'
;MRNGRRTTERGDGAGRGGRFASVALPLALWLALAPVTARAGDENAAGSGAQAAASETAETRAKPLRLFGTVEFRGPLKGLPSWLRVMERNRQHPVFEPGSRLNASTTWDEFKARAEKLPPMEQLKMVNRFWNQWPYRLDPELYGKPDYWAAPYEFLKKSGDCEDYSIVKYYTLRALGWPADKLRIVVLMETIRNVAHAVLVAYLDDDAYVLDNLSDNVLSHTRYKSYAPQFSVNENYRWAHIKPKKP
;
A
#
# COMPACT_ATOMS: atom_id res chain seq x y z
N MET A 1 68.49 -31.71 -14.40
CA MET A 1 68.66 -32.88 -13.50
C MET A 1 67.60 -32.83 -12.40
N ARG A 2 67.28 -33.97 -11.75
CA ARG A 2 66.44 -34.13 -10.53
C ARG A 2 65.06 -33.43 -10.48
N ASN A 3 64.11 -34.03 -11.20
CA ASN A 3 62.86 -34.64 -10.70
C ASN A 3 62.43 -34.36 -9.22
N GLY A 4 61.11 -34.14 -9.00
CA GLY A 4 60.50 -34.01 -7.66
C GLY A 4 58.96 -34.02 -7.66
N ARG A 5 58.33 -35.19 -7.75
CA ARG A 5 56.87 -35.37 -7.51
C ARG A 5 56.53 -35.44 -6.02
N ARG A 6 55.30 -35.05 -5.63
CA ARG A 6 54.61 -35.68 -4.48
C ARG A 6 53.08 -35.63 -4.65
N THR A 7 52.41 -36.52 -3.93
CA THR A 7 50.96 -36.82 -3.91
C THR A 7 50.54 -37.08 -2.44
N THR A 8 49.25 -37.09 -2.07
CA THR A 8 48.05 -37.15 -2.93
C THR A 8 47.20 -35.87 -2.81
N GLU A 9 45.98 -35.75 -2.26
CA GLU A 9 45.02 -36.65 -1.58
C GLU A 9 43.58 -36.31 -2.03
N ARG A 10 42.58 -37.11 -1.63
CA ARG A 10 41.16 -36.86 -1.91
C ARG A 10 40.44 -36.41 -0.65
N GLY A 11 39.49 -35.49 -0.80
CA GLY A 11 38.49 -35.17 0.23
C GLY A 11 37.09 -35.38 -0.31
N ASP A 12 36.48 -36.53 -0.05
CA ASP A 12 35.10 -36.83 -0.44
C ASP A 12 34.10 -36.07 0.46
N GLY A 13 33.62 -34.91 -0.02
CA GLY A 13 32.65 -34.05 0.67
C GLY A 13 31.21 -34.40 0.33
N ALA A 14 30.59 -35.31 1.11
CA ALA A 14 29.26 -35.84 0.81
C ALA A 14 28.15 -34.75 0.74
N GLY A 15 27.50 -34.63 -0.41
CA GLY A 15 26.32 -33.77 -0.57
C GLY A 15 25.14 -34.22 0.30
N ARG A 16 24.52 -33.27 1.01
CA ARG A 16 23.25 -33.49 1.73
C ARG A 16 22.23 -32.44 1.31
N GLY A 17 21.13 -32.89 0.72
CA GLY A 17 20.03 -32.02 0.30
C GLY A 17 19.31 -31.42 1.51
N GLY A 18 19.45 -30.11 1.70
CA GLY A 18 18.63 -29.35 2.65
C GLY A 18 17.18 -29.29 2.16
N ARG A 19 16.30 -30.12 2.75
CA ARG A 19 14.86 -30.02 2.52
C ARG A 19 14.34 -28.70 3.10
N PHE A 20 13.77 -27.83 2.26
CA PHE A 20 13.05 -26.64 2.70
C PHE A 20 11.78 -27.04 3.46
N ALA A 21 11.84 -27.03 4.79
CA ALA A 21 10.67 -27.21 5.64
C ALA A 21 9.80 -25.96 5.57
N SER A 22 8.60 -26.08 5.00
CA SER A 22 7.62 -24.99 4.97
C SER A 22 7.05 -24.77 6.36
N VAL A 23 7.48 -23.72 7.06
CA VAL A 23 6.97 -23.36 8.38
C VAL A 23 5.66 -22.59 8.23
N ALA A 24 4.55 -23.32 8.25
CA ALA A 24 3.21 -22.72 8.34
C ALA A 24 2.98 -22.21 9.78
N LEU A 25 2.81 -20.89 9.93
CA LEU A 25 2.41 -20.28 11.20
C LEU A 25 0.90 -20.50 11.45
N PRO A 26 0.48 -21.04 12.60
CA PRO A 26 -0.93 -21.24 12.92
C PRO A 26 -1.59 -19.92 13.33
N LEU A 27 -2.59 -19.47 12.56
CA LEU A 27 -3.39 -18.29 12.89
C LEU A 27 -4.50 -18.67 13.88
N ALA A 28 -4.27 -18.48 15.19
CA ALA A 28 -5.30 -18.70 16.20
C ALA A 28 -5.15 -17.80 17.43
N LEU A 29 -6.00 -16.77 17.57
CA LEU A 29 -6.50 -16.38 18.89
C LEU A 29 -7.89 -15.70 18.83
N TRP A 30 -8.91 -16.47 19.23
CA TRP A 30 -10.14 -16.09 19.95
C TRP A 30 -10.97 -14.87 19.51
N LEU A 31 -12.22 -15.14 19.08
CA LEU A 31 -13.33 -14.20 19.27
C LEU A 31 -13.80 -14.22 20.73
N ALA A 32 -14.23 -13.06 21.22
CA ALA A 32 -15.16 -12.95 22.34
C ALA A 32 -16.11 -11.78 22.06
N LEU A 33 -17.38 -12.08 21.74
CA LEU A 33 -18.46 -11.10 21.79
C LEU A 33 -19.27 -11.36 23.07
N ALA A 34 -19.48 -10.32 23.86
CA ALA A 34 -20.49 -10.32 24.93
C ALA A 34 -21.63 -9.37 24.51
N PRO A 35 -22.91 -9.81 24.55
CA PRO A 35 -24.03 -8.94 24.25
C PRO A 35 -24.32 -8.02 25.45
N VAL A 36 -24.36 -6.71 25.22
CA VAL A 36 -24.95 -5.76 26.18
C VAL A 36 -26.44 -5.65 25.90
N THR A 37 -27.26 -6.17 26.80
CA THR A 37 -28.72 -6.09 26.74
C THR A 37 -29.21 -4.74 27.26
N ALA A 38 -29.39 -3.77 26.37
CA ALA A 38 -30.14 -2.55 26.69
C ALA A 38 -31.62 -2.89 26.90
N ARG A 39 -32.22 -2.40 27.99
CA ARG A 39 -33.63 -2.64 28.32
C ARG A 39 -34.50 -1.56 27.69
N ALA A 40 -35.59 -1.95 27.03
CA ALA A 40 -36.58 -1.03 26.50
C ALA A 40 -37.47 -0.44 27.62
N GLY A 41 -38.10 0.69 27.30
CA GLY A 41 -39.14 1.32 28.12
C GLY A 41 -40.07 2.17 27.27
N ASP A 42 -41.30 1.68 27.07
CA ASP A 42 -42.48 2.41 26.62
C ASP A 42 -43.01 3.30 27.79
N GLU A 43 -44.00 4.20 27.72
CA GLU A 43 -44.88 4.82 26.70
C GLU A 43 -45.40 6.16 27.37
N ASN A 44 -46.11 7.15 26.80
CA ASN A 44 -46.65 7.47 25.46
C ASN A 44 -46.87 9.02 25.40
N ALA A 45 -46.89 9.64 24.22
CA ALA A 45 -47.50 10.96 24.01
C ALA A 45 -47.79 11.24 22.52
N ALA A 46 -49.07 11.45 22.17
CA ALA A 46 -49.49 11.85 20.83
C ALA A 46 -49.76 13.36 20.72
N GLY A 47 -49.38 13.98 19.60
CA GLY A 47 -49.66 15.38 19.26
C GLY A 47 -49.58 15.59 17.75
N SER A 48 -50.58 16.25 17.15
CA SER A 48 -50.79 16.27 15.70
C SER A 48 -50.33 17.56 15.01
N GLY A 49 -50.05 17.45 13.70
CA GLY A 49 -50.28 18.54 12.76
C GLY A 49 -49.06 19.28 12.18
N ALA A 50 -48.37 18.67 11.20
CA ALA A 50 -47.62 19.40 10.16
C ALA A 50 -47.27 18.51 8.95
N GLN A 51 -48.19 18.32 8.00
CA GLN A 51 -47.83 17.79 6.66
C GLN A 51 -47.29 18.93 5.77
N ALA A 52 -46.07 19.37 6.06
CA ALA A 52 -45.28 20.12 5.10
C ALA A 52 -44.63 19.13 4.12
N ALA A 53 -44.88 19.29 2.82
CA ALA A 53 -44.35 18.37 1.81
C ALA A 53 -42.83 18.48 1.72
N ALA A 54 -42.12 17.51 2.31
CA ALA A 54 -40.69 17.35 2.08
C ALA A 54 -40.46 16.98 0.61
N SER A 55 -39.97 17.95 -0.16
CA SER A 55 -39.42 17.70 -1.50
C SER A 55 -38.14 16.88 -1.36
N GLU A 56 -38.27 15.56 -1.24
CA GLU A 56 -37.16 14.63 -1.41
C GLU A 56 -36.66 14.73 -2.85
N THR A 57 -35.76 15.68 -3.10
CA THR A 57 -34.88 15.65 -4.26
C THR A 57 -34.04 14.39 -4.15
N ALA A 58 -34.48 13.34 -4.83
CA ALA A 58 -33.80 12.07 -4.91
C ALA A 58 -32.51 12.20 -5.74
N GLU A 59 -31.52 12.91 -5.18
CA GLU A 59 -30.13 12.77 -5.58
C GLU A 59 -29.80 11.28 -5.55
N THR A 60 -29.51 10.71 -6.72
CA THR A 60 -29.16 9.31 -6.86
C THR A 60 -27.85 9.06 -6.13
N ARG A 61 -27.94 8.72 -4.83
CA ARG A 61 -26.81 8.46 -3.95
C ARG A 61 -25.89 7.43 -4.59
N ALA A 62 -24.80 7.93 -5.17
CA ALA A 62 -23.88 7.12 -5.96
C ALA A 62 -23.42 5.91 -5.13
N LYS A 63 -23.45 4.72 -5.74
CA LYS A 63 -23.05 3.49 -5.03
C LYS A 63 -21.58 3.67 -4.64
N PRO A 64 -21.22 3.56 -3.35
CA PRO A 64 -19.86 3.84 -2.90
C PRO A 64 -18.87 2.94 -3.64
N LEU A 65 -17.77 3.55 -4.11
CA LEU A 65 -16.74 2.87 -4.89
C LEU A 65 -16.25 1.62 -4.13
N ARG A 66 -16.26 0.48 -4.81
CA ARG A 66 -15.76 -0.79 -4.27
C ARG A 66 -14.36 -1.05 -4.80
N LEU A 67 -13.33 -0.78 -4.00
CA LEU A 67 -11.96 -0.87 -4.48
C LEU A 67 -11.64 -2.32 -4.89
N PHE A 68 -11.17 -2.49 -6.13
CA PHE A 68 -11.01 -3.78 -6.83
C PHE A 68 -12.23 -4.73 -6.75
N GLY A 69 -13.45 -4.19 -6.58
CA GLY A 69 -14.69 -4.96 -6.44
C GLY A 69 -14.89 -5.64 -5.08
N THR A 70 -14.06 -5.31 -4.09
CA THR A 70 -14.09 -5.90 -2.74
C THR A 70 -15.12 -5.26 -1.81
N VAL A 71 -15.30 -5.85 -0.63
CA VAL A 71 -15.95 -5.24 0.54
C VAL A 71 -14.86 -4.93 1.57
N GLU A 72 -14.95 -3.76 2.20
CA GLU A 72 -13.83 -3.17 2.96
C GLU A 72 -14.18 -2.97 4.44
N PHE A 73 -13.34 -3.50 5.33
CA PHE A 73 -13.54 -3.42 6.78
C PHE A 73 -12.46 -2.53 7.41
N ARG A 74 -12.84 -1.29 7.75
CA ARG A 74 -11.95 -0.29 8.35
C ARG A 74 -11.58 -0.65 9.79
N GLY A 75 -10.31 -0.51 10.15
CA GLY A 75 -9.78 -0.75 11.49
C GLY A 75 -8.54 0.11 11.84
N PRO A 76 -8.11 0.09 13.11
CA PRO A 76 -7.01 0.91 13.61
C PRO A 76 -5.62 0.40 13.16
N LEU A 77 -4.67 1.32 13.03
CA LEU A 77 -3.30 1.06 12.54
C LEU A 77 -2.45 0.15 13.44
N LYS A 78 -2.86 -0.12 14.68
CA LYS A 78 -2.12 -0.98 15.64
C LYS A 78 -1.75 -2.38 15.09
N GLY A 79 -2.47 -2.85 14.08
CA GLY A 79 -2.19 -4.12 13.39
C GLY A 79 -1.24 -4.04 12.19
N LEU A 80 -0.51 -2.94 11.96
CA LEU A 80 0.49 -2.79 10.88
C LEU A 80 1.76 -2.08 11.40
N PRO A 81 2.59 -2.75 12.23
CA PRO A 81 3.76 -2.14 12.84
C PRO A 81 4.85 -1.72 11.83
N SER A 82 4.94 -2.35 10.65
CA SER A 82 5.85 -1.89 9.57
C SER A 82 5.48 -0.49 9.09
N TRP A 83 4.20 -0.24 8.78
CA TRP A 83 3.73 1.09 8.41
C TRP A 83 3.88 2.13 9.53
N LEU A 84 3.60 1.77 10.79
CA LEU A 84 3.84 2.66 11.94
C LEU A 84 5.32 3.11 12.01
N ARG A 85 6.27 2.18 11.78
CA ARG A 85 7.71 2.50 11.72
C ARG A 85 8.09 3.35 10.50
N VAL A 86 7.42 3.19 9.36
CA VAL A 86 7.61 4.08 8.18
C VAL A 86 7.18 5.50 8.51
N MET A 87 5.97 5.69 9.06
CA MET A 87 5.48 7.02 9.46
C MET A 87 6.41 7.72 10.46
N GLU A 88 6.92 6.96 11.44
CA GLU A 88 7.85 7.49 12.44
C GLU A 88 9.17 7.96 11.81
N ARG A 89 9.84 7.08 11.05
CA ARG A 89 11.13 7.39 10.43
C ARG A 89 11.03 8.46 9.34
N ASN A 90 9.91 8.54 8.62
CA ASN A 90 9.66 9.65 7.67
C ASN A 90 9.48 11.00 8.38
N ARG A 91 8.89 11.03 9.59
CA ARG A 91 8.78 12.27 10.38
C ARG A 91 10.14 12.72 10.96
N GLN A 92 11.01 11.76 11.27
CA GLN A 92 12.37 12.03 11.76
C GLN A 92 13.34 12.44 10.63
N HIS A 93 13.10 11.95 9.41
CA HIS A 93 13.95 12.16 8.24
C HIS A 93 13.09 12.45 6.98
N PRO A 94 12.44 13.62 6.92
CA PRO A 94 11.71 14.07 5.73
C PRO A 94 12.66 14.32 4.55
N VAL A 95 12.13 14.19 3.33
CA VAL A 95 12.88 14.39 2.05
C VAL A 95 12.11 15.22 1.01
N PHE A 96 10.97 15.76 1.43
CA PHE A 96 10.06 16.58 0.62
C PHE A 96 10.02 18.01 1.17
N GLU A 97 11.21 18.54 1.45
CA GLU A 97 11.46 19.86 2.03
C GLU A 97 12.33 20.71 1.08
N PRO A 98 12.27 22.05 1.12
CA PRO A 98 13.04 22.91 0.23
C PRO A 98 14.54 22.59 0.23
N GLY A 99 15.16 22.62 -0.94
CA GLY A 99 16.56 22.24 -1.16
C GLY A 99 16.83 20.73 -1.22
N SER A 100 15.85 19.86 -0.89
CA SER A 100 16.03 18.40 -0.94
C SER A 100 16.32 17.93 -2.38
N ARG A 101 17.30 17.02 -2.55
CA ARG A 101 17.57 16.36 -3.83
C ARG A 101 16.82 15.03 -3.91
N LEU A 102 15.99 14.89 -4.94
CA LEU A 102 15.31 13.62 -5.22
C LEU A 102 16.20 12.69 -6.04
N ASN A 103 16.98 13.21 -6.99
CA ASN A 103 17.99 12.44 -7.71
C ASN A 103 19.14 13.35 -8.20
N ALA A 104 19.96 12.86 -9.13
CA ALA A 104 21.09 13.61 -9.70
C ALA A 104 20.66 14.91 -10.43
N SER A 105 19.48 14.93 -11.06
CA SER A 105 19.03 15.98 -11.98
C SER A 105 17.71 16.67 -11.58
N THR A 106 17.19 16.41 -10.37
CA THR A 106 15.95 17.04 -9.88
C THR A 106 15.96 17.21 -8.35
N THR A 107 15.72 18.44 -7.93
CA THR A 107 15.38 18.85 -6.56
C THR A 107 13.87 18.71 -6.30
N TRP A 108 13.49 18.73 -5.03
CA TRP A 108 12.09 18.76 -4.62
C TRP A 108 11.38 20.03 -5.09
N ASP A 109 12.01 21.20 -5.01
CA ASP A 109 11.39 22.47 -5.44
C ASP A 109 11.08 22.48 -6.94
N GLU A 110 12.02 22.02 -7.77
CA GLU A 110 11.79 21.85 -9.21
C GLU A 110 10.69 20.83 -9.51
N PHE A 111 10.59 19.75 -8.72
CA PHE A 111 9.54 18.74 -8.87
C PHE A 111 8.16 19.31 -8.49
N LYS A 112 8.07 19.93 -7.32
CA LYS A 112 6.87 20.54 -6.74
C LYS A 112 6.33 21.67 -7.62
N ALA A 113 7.18 22.63 -8.01
CA ALA A 113 6.80 23.77 -8.86
C ALA A 113 6.44 23.39 -10.32
N ARG A 114 6.72 22.14 -10.74
CA ARG A 114 6.15 21.53 -11.96
C ARG A 114 4.81 20.86 -11.66
N ALA A 115 4.74 20.02 -10.63
CA ALA A 115 3.54 19.26 -10.29
C ALA A 115 2.34 20.14 -9.88
N GLU A 116 2.56 21.23 -9.14
CA GLU A 116 1.50 22.18 -8.73
C GLU A 116 0.81 22.88 -9.90
N LYS A 117 1.40 22.85 -11.10
CA LYS A 117 0.82 23.42 -12.35
C LYS A 117 0.06 22.38 -13.17
N LEU A 118 0.05 21.11 -12.76
CA LEU A 118 -0.61 20.02 -13.46
C LEU A 118 -2.00 19.72 -12.85
N PRO A 119 -3.02 19.39 -13.68
CA PRO A 119 -4.25 18.80 -13.19
C PRO A 119 -4.00 17.51 -12.38
N PRO A 120 -4.87 17.14 -11.42
CA PRO A 120 -4.62 16.01 -10.51
C PRO A 120 -4.21 14.70 -11.20
N MET A 121 -4.86 14.33 -12.31
CA MET A 121 -4.50 13.15 -13.10
C MET A 121 -3.06 13.18 -13.65
N GLU A 122 -2.59 14.35 -14.11
CA GLU A 122 -1.21 14.48 -14.59
C GLU A 122 -0.19 14.56 -13.44
N GLN A 123 -0.58 15.02 -12.25
CA GLN A 123 0.24 14.85 -11.04
C GLN A 123 0.44 13.37 -10.71
N LEU A 124 -0.63 12.56 -10.70
CA LEU A 124 -0.53 11.11 -10.47
C LEU A 124 0.41 10.44 -11.48
N LYS A 125 0.26 10.75 -12.77
CA LYS A 125 1.14 10.24 -13.84
C LYS A 125 2.58 10.71 -13.70
N MET A 126 2.82 11.97 -13.33
CA MET A 126 4.16 12.52 -13.10
C MET A 126 4.84 11.83 -11.92
N VAL A 127 4.15 11.67 -10.78
CA VAL A 127 4.67 10.97 -9.60
C VAL A 127 4.94 9.49 -9.92
N ASN A 128 4.04 8.81 -10.62
CA ASN A 128 4.23 7.40 -10.98
C ASN A 128 5.49 7.19 -11.84
N ARG A 129 5.58 7.92 -12.98
CA ARG A 129 6.72 7.84 -13.90
C ARG A 129 8.04 8.21 -13.27
N PHE A 130 8.07 9.23 -12.41
CA PHE A 130 9.31 9.68 -11.77
C PHE A 130 9.90 8.61 -10.86
N TRP A 131 9.11 8.05 -9.96
CA TRP A 131 9.62 7.03 -9.03
C TRP A 131 9.92 5.69 -9.71
N ASN A 132 9.26 5.37 -10.83
CA ASN A 132 9.56 4.20 -11.65
C ASN A 132 10.93 4.25 -12.34
N GLN A 133 11.68 5.36 -12.27
CA GLN A 133 13.05 5.46 -12.77
C GLN A 133 14.09 4.73 -11.89
N TRP A 134 13.71 4.32 -10.68
CA TRP A 134 14.59 3.60 -9.76
C TRP A 134 14.65 2.10 -10.12
N PRO A 135 15.79 1.40 -9.88
CA PRO A 135 15.92 -0.03 -10.12
C PRO A 135 15.25 -0.85 -9.00
N TYR A 136 14.37 -1.79 -9.36
CA TYR A 136 13.73 -2.68 -8.38
C TYR A 136 14.76 -3.57 -7.68
N ARG A 137 14.67 -3.72 -6.35
CA ARG A 137 15.61 -4.52 -5.53
C ARG A 137 14.89 -5.16 -4.36
N LEU A 138 15.25 -6.39 -4.03
CA LEU A 138 14.57 -7.16 -2.99
C LEU A 138 15.11 -6.86 -1.59
N ASP A 139 14.21 -6.76 -0.63
CA ASP A 139 14.50 -6.52 0.78
C ASP A 139 15.61 -7.37 1.43
N PRO A 140 15.71 -8.71 1.21
CA PRO A 140 16.79 -9.52 1.77
C PRO A 140 18.18 -9.10 1.30
N GLU A 141 18.31 -8.53 0.11
CA GLU A 141 19.57 -8.01 -0.45
C GLU A 141 19.92 -6.63 0.12
N LEU A 142 18.92 -5.80 0.40
CA LEU A 142 19.10 -4.43 0.87
C LEU A 142 19.20 -4.31 2.40
N TYR A 143 18.47 -5.14 3.14
CA TYR A 143 18.25 -4.98 4.58
C TYR A 143 18.41 -6.27 5.40
N GLY A 144 18.75 -7.40 4.76
CA GLY A 144 19.07 -8.67 5.43
C GLY A 144 17.87 -9.43 6.01
N LYS A 145 16.65 -9.09 5.57
CA LYS A 145 15.35 -9.62 6.04
C LYS A 145 14.28 -9.32 4.97
N PRO A 146 13.17 -10.07 4.89
CA PRO A 146 12.02 -9.72 4.05
C PRO A 146 11.07 -8.71 4.75
N ASP A 147 10.16 -8.06 3.99
CA ASP A 147 9.05 -7.22 4.47
C ASP A 147 9.53 -6.03 5.36
N TYR A 148 10.61 -5.38 4.94
CA TYR A 148 11.16 -4.15 5.49
C TYR A 148 10.73 -2.93 4.68
N TRP A 149 9.51 -2.49 4.97
CA TRP A 149 8.96 -1.25 4.41
C TRP A 149 9.89 -0.07 4.73
N ALA A 150 10.50 0.50 3.70
CA ALA A 150 11.48 1.57 3.81
C ALA A 150 10.78 2.94 3.90
N ALA A 151 11.40 3.87 4.62
CA ALA A 151 11.00 5.27 4.56
C ALA A 151 11.56 5.94 3.27
N PRO A 152 10.96 7.05 2.78
CA PRO A 152 11.43 7.73 1.57
C PRO A 152 12.94 8.05 1.51
N TYR A 153 13.59 8.40 2.64
CA TYR A 153 15.03 8.63 2.68
C TYR A 153 15.89 7.35 2.56
N GLU A 154 15.33 6.18 2.84
CA GLU A 154 16.00 4.89 2.66
C GLU A 154 15.88 4.44 1.20
N PHE A 155 14.68 4.54 0.62
CA PHE A 155 14.45 4.33 -0.81
C PHE A 155 15.34 5.23 -1.69
N LEU A 156 15.48 6.51 -1.33
CA LEU A 156 16.40 7.42 -2.03
C LEU A 156 17.88 6.98 -1.98
N LYS A 157 18.30 6.20 -0.97
CA LYS A 157 19.67 5.73 -0.79
C LYS A 157 19.92 4.34 -1.37
N LYS A 158 18.89 3.49 -1.47
CA LYS A 158 19.01 2.06 -1.79
C LYS A 158 18.14 1.56 -2.93
N SER A 159 17.10 2.30 -3.32
CA SER A 159 15.87 1.75 -3.92
C SER A 159 15.17 0.77 -2.96
N GLY A 160 14.22 0.00 -3.48
CA GLY A 160 13.44 -1.03 -2.77
C GLY A 160 12.58 -1.85 -3.73
N ASP A 161 11.59 -2.54 -3.18
CA ASP A 161 10.58 -3.31 -3.91
C ASP A 161 9.17 -2.68 -3.75
N CYS A 162 8.09 -3.41 -4.04
CA CYS A 162 6.79 -2.84 -4.45
C CYS A 162 6.11 -1.94 -3.40
N GLU A 163 6.25 -2.26 -2.11
CA GLU A 163 5.81 -1.41 -1.02
C GLU A 163 6.58 -0.09 -0.99
N ASP A 164 7.89 -0.10 -1.20
CA ASP A 164 8.72 1.11 -1.12
C ASP A 164 8.41 2.10 -2.24
N TYR A 165 8.21 1.61 -3.47
CA TYR A 165 7.68 2.46 -4.56
C TYR A 165 6.32 3.05 -4.18
N SER A 166 5.45 2.27 -3.52
CA SER A 166 4.13 2.72 -3.08
C SER A 166 4.22 3.77 -1.96
N ILE A 167 5.16 3.61 -1.03
CA ILE A 167 5.45 4.49 0.10
C ILE A 167 6.03 5.83 -0.39
N VAL A 168 7.04 5.82 -1.25
CA VAL A 168 7.67 7.05 -1.74
C VAL A 168 6.70 7.85 -2.62
N LYS A 169 5.91 7.18 -3.46
CA LYS A 169 4.81 7.82 -4.23
C LYS A 169 3.73 8.39 -3.29
N TYR A 170 3.37 7.68 -2.21
CA TYR A 170 2.39 8.14 -1.23
C TYR A 170 2.84 9.45 -0.58
N TYR A 171 4.05 9.48 -0.01
CA TYR A 171 4.56 10.68 0.65
C TYR A 171 4.82 11.84 -0.32
N THR A 172 5.19 11.54 -1.57
CA THR A 172 5.28 12.57 -2.62
C THR A 172 3.92 13.26 -2.83
N LEU A 173 2.84 12.50 -3.00
CA LEU A 173 1.51 13.09 -3.18
C LEU A 173 1.02 13.82 -1.92
N ARG A 174 1.30 13.30 -0.71
CA ARG A 174 1.03 13.99 0.55
C ARG A 174 1.75 15.35 0.63
N ALA A 175 3.00 15.42 0.20
CA ALA A 175 3.79 16.65 0.16
C ALA A 175 3.38 17.60 -0.99
N LEU A 176 2.72 17.10 -2.03
CA LEU A 176 1.96 17.89 -3.02
C LEU A 176 0.56 18.31 -2.53
N GLY A 177 0.22 18.05 -1.25
CA GLY A 177 -1.04 18.48 -0.64
C GLY A 177 -2.23 17.52 -0.81
N TRP A 178 -2.04 16.33 -1.39
CA TRP A 178 -3.13 15.36 -1.51
C TRP A 178 -3.63 14.90 -0.13
N PRO A 179 -4.95 14.88 0.13
CA PRO A 179 -5.50 14.40 1.39
C PRO A 179 -5.17 12.93 1.68
N ALA A 180 -4.89 12.61 2.95
CA ALA A 180 -4.50 11.24 3.34
C ALA A 180 -5.61 10.21 3.09
N ASP A 181 -6.88 10.59 3.24
CA ASP A 181 -8.05 9.74 2.96
C ASP A 181 -8.24 9.44 1.46
N LYS A 182 -7.74 10.31 0.58
CA LYS A 182 -7.70 10.13 -0.87
C LYS A 182 -6.53 9.26 -1.35
N LEU A 183 -5.63 8.81 -0.47
CA LEU A 183 -4.49 7.95 -0.82
C LEU A 183 -4.49 6.67 0.04
N ARG A 184 -4.18 5.52 -0.56
CA ARG A 184 -3.94 4.27 0.19
C ARG A 184 -2.90 3.39 -0.48
N ILE A 185 -1.95 2.88 0.30
CA ILE A 185 -1.10 1.75 -0.12
C ILE A 185 -1.95 0.49 -0.02
N VAL A 186 -1.94 -0.35 -1.05
CA VAL A 186 -2.75 -1.58 -1.16
C VAL A 186 -1.82 -2.77 -1.36
N VAL A 187 -1.83 -3.71 -0.41
CA VAL A 187 -1.10 -4.98 -0.49
C VAL A 187 -2.05 -6.05 -1.00
N LEU A 188 -1.64 -6.76 -2.05
CA LEU A 188 -2.50 -7.61 -2.86
C LEU A 188 -1.79 -8.87 -3.35
N MET A 189 -2.58 -9.86 -3.76
CA MET A 189 -2.09 -11.00 -4.54
C MET A 189 -2.42 -10.74 -6.02
N GLU A 190 -1.42 -10.85 -6.90
CA GLU A 190 -1.65 -10.82 -8.35
C GLU A 190 -1.95 -12.25 -8.82
N THR A 191 -3.21 -12.52 -9.14
CA THR A 191 -3.72 -13.90 -9.25
C THR A 191 -3.34 -14.64 -10.54
N ILE A 192 -2.73 -13.99 -11.54
CA ILE A 192 -2.23 -14.69 -12.74
C ILE A 192 -0.85 -15.29 -12.45
N ARG A 193 0.07 -14.52 -11.85
CA ARG A 193 1.41 -15.01 -11.47
C ARG A 193 1.45 -15.68 -10.09
N ASN A 194 0.42 -15.50 -9.26
CA ASN A 194 0.38 -15.90 -7.86
C ASN A 194 1.56 -15.34 -7.04
N VAL A 195 1.77 -14.02 -7.18
CA VAL A 195 2.85 -13.26 -6.53
C VAL A 195 2.23 -12.13 -5.69
N ALA A 196 2.72 -11.97 -4.47
CA ALA A 196 2.36 -10.84 -3.61
C ALA A 196 2.94 -9.54 -4.18
N HIS A 197 2.17 -8.46 -4.14
CA HIS A 197 2.51 -7.17 -4.73
C HIS A 197 1.92 -6.03 -3.89
N ALA A 198 2.48 -4.84 -4.02
CA ALA A 198 1.95 -3.63 -3.41
C ALA A 198 1.87 -2.49 -4.42
N VAL A 199 0.80 -1.71 -4.34
CA VAL A 199 0.57 -0.54 -5.21
C VAL A 199 0.04 0.63 -4.41
N LEU A 200 0.26 1.86 -4.90
CA LEU A 200 -0.46 3.02 -4.41
C LEU A 200 -1.76 3.19 -5.18
N VAL A 201 -2.85 3.47 -4.47
CA VAL A 201 -4.12 3.91 -5.02
C VAL A 201 -4.39 5.35 -4.62
N ALA A 202 -4.77 6.17 -5.60
CA ALA A 202 -5.25 7.53 -5.41
C ALA A 202 -6.72 7.65 -5.87
N TYR A 203 -7.60 8.12 -4.98
CA TYR A 203 -9.00 8.40 -5.28
C TYR A 203 -9.09 9.80 -5.91
N LEU A 204 -9.71 9.88 -7.08
CA LEU A 204 -9.91 11.14 -7.81
C LEU A 204 -11.30 11.09 -8.45
N ASP A 205 -12.07 12.15 -8.24
CA ASP A 205 -13.48 12.24 -8.61
C ASP A 205 -14.25 11.00 -8.09
N ASP A 206 -15.01 10.31 -8.95
CA ASP A 206 -15.77 9.09 -8.61
C ASP A 206 -15.02 7.76 -8.89
N ASP A 207 -13.71 7.80 -9.19
CA ASP A 207 -12.87 6.61 -9.48
C ASP A 207 -11.65 6.54 -8.54
N ALA A 208 -10.92 5.42 -8.60
CA ALA A 208 -9.67 5.20 -7.90
C ALA A 208 -8.61 4.66 -8.86
N TYR A 209 -7.47 5.32 -8.92
CA TYR A 209 -6.41 5.08 -9.91
C TYR A 209 -5.20 4.41 -9.27
N VAL A 210 -4.60 3.47 -9.99
CA VAL A 210 -3.45 2.68 -9.53
C VAL A 210 -2.14 3.30 -10.03
N LEU A 211 -1.18 3.46 -9.13
CA LEU A 211 0.19 3.92 -9.38
C LEU A 211 1.14 2.76 -9.06
N ASP A 212 1.44 1.96 -10.09
CA ASP A 212 2.22 0.72 -9.99
C ASP A 212 3.71 0.94 -10.33
N ASN A 213 4.62 0.15 -9.77
CA ASN A 213 6.03 0.13 -10.20
C ASN A 213 6.30 -0.81 -11.40
N LEU A 214 5.33 -1.65 -11.75
CA LEU A 214 5.36 -2.52 -12.94
C LEU A 214 4.85 -1.81 -14.20
N SER A 215 4.27 -0.61 -14.09
CA SER A 215 3.84 0.19 -15.25
C SER A 215 3.72 1.67 -14.95
N ASP A 216 4.19 2.50 -15.88
CA ASP A 216 3.99 3.95 -15.87
C ASP A 216 2.54 4.38 -16.08
N ASN A 217 1.70 3.49 -16.63
CA ASN A 217 0.29 3.76 -16.90
C ASN A 217 -0.53 3.86 -15.60
N VAL A 218 -0.97 5.07 -15.28
CA VAL A 218 -1.96 5.31 -14.22
C VAL A 218 -3.35 5.05 -14.77
N LEU A 219 -4.01 3.98 -14.31
CA LEU A 219 -5.30 3.49 -14.81
C LEU A 219 -6.29 3.26 -13.67
N SER A 220 -7.58 3.32 -13.99
CA SER A 220 -8.67 2.95 -13.07
C SER A 220 -8.44 1.56 -12.48
N HIS A 221 -8.66 1.41 -11.17
CA HIS A 221 -8.58 0.14 -10.44
C HIS A 221 -9.46 -0.96 -11.08
N THR A 222 -10.51 -0.56 -11.81
CA THR A 222 -11.42 -1.46 -12.52
C THR A 222 -10.73 -2.24 -13.65
N ARG A 223 -9.56 -1.80 -14.15
CA ARG A 223 -8.81 -2.46 -15.22
C ARG A 223 -7.99 -3.66 -14.71
N TYR A 224 -7.57 -3.64 -13.45
CA TYR A 224 -6.69 -4.64 -12.85
C TYR A 224 -7.46 -5.87 -12.33
N LYS A 225 -8.04 -6.64 -13.26
CA LYS A 225 -8.97 -7.75 -12.94
C LYS A 225 -8.35 -8.89 -12.11
N SER A 226 -7.03 -9.07 -12.17
CA SER A 226 -6.30 -10.09 -11.41
C SER A 226 -5.74 -9.60 -10.08
N TYR A 227 -5.96 -8.34 -9.69
CA TYR A 227 -5.46 -7.82 -8.42
C TYR A 227 -6.47 -8.16 -7.33
N ALA A 228 -6.04 -8.94 -6.33
CA ALA A 228 -6.83 -9.35 -5.18
C ALA A 228 -6.26 -8.76 -3.88
N PRO A 229 -6.70 -7.55 -3.47
CA PRO A 229 -6.28 -6.93 -2.23
C PRO A 229 -6.48 -7.82 -1.00
N GLN A 230 -5.51 -7.78 -0.11
CA GLN A 230 -5.57 -8.41 1.22
C GLN A 230 -5.86 -7.33 2.28
N PHE A 231 -5.07 -6.25 2.25
CA PHE A 231 -5.31 -5.05 3.07
C PHE A 231 -4.90 -3.77 2.33
N SER A 232 -5.43 -2.63 2.77
CA SER A 232 -4.91 -1.31 2.41
C SER A 232 -4.69 -0.44 3.65
N VAL A 233 -3.89 0.62 3.53
CA VAL A 233 -3.45 1.46 4.66
C VAL A 233 -3.13 2.90 4.23
N ASN A 234 -3.31 3.85 5.15
CA ASN A 234 -2.83 5.23 5.07
C ASN A 234 -2.45 5.77 6.47
N GLU A 235 -2.22 7.09 6.61
CA GLU A 235 -1.93 7.74 7.91
C GLU A 235 -2.99 7.55 9.00
N ASN A 236 -4.25 7.26 8.63
CA ASN A 236 -5.39 7.27 9.54
C ASN A 236 -5.89 5.85 9.90
N TYR A 237 -6.01 4.97 8.91
CA TYR A 237 -6.67 3.67 9.07
C TYR A 237 -6.02 2.58 8.21
N ARG A 238 -6.35 1.32 8.54
CA ARG A 238 -6.22 0.17 7.65
C ARG A 238 -7.58 -0.36 7.25
N TRP A 239 -7.67 -1.04 6.11
CA TRP A 239 -8.86 -1.76 5.67
C TRP A 239 -8.48 -3.20 5.36
N ALA A 240 -9.24 -4.17 5.87
CA ALA A 240 -9.18 -5.54 5.36
C ALA A 240 -10.13 -5.65 4.16
N HIS A 241 -9.66 -6.28 3.08
CA HIS A 241 -10.44 -6.44 1.85
C HIS A 241 -10.96 -7.89 1.74
N ILE A 242 -12.26 -8.04 1.49
CA ILE A 242 -12.89 -9.33 1.24
C ILE A 242 -13.51 -9.31 -0.16
N LYS A 243 -13.06 -10.20 -1.03
CA LYS A 243 -13.73 -10.43 -2.33
C LYS A 243 -15.07 -11.12 -2.05
N PRO A 244 -16.22 -10.51 -2.39
CA PRO A 244 -17.50 -11.17 -2.17
C PRO A 244 -17.55 -12.48 -2.98
N LYS A 245 -18.15 -13.53 -2.41
CA LYS A 245 -18.54 -14.70 -3.20
C LYS A 245 -19.48 -14.22 -4.32
N LYS A 246 -19.35 -14.80 -5.52
CA LYS A 246 -20.43 -14.71 -6.50
C LYS A 246 -21.67 -15.40 -5.90
N PRO A 247 -22.89 -14.86 -6.12
CA PRO A 247 -24.10 -15.64 -5.92
C PRO A 247 -24.13 -16.84 -6.86
#